data_AF-A0A1W0WAH7-F1
#
_entry.id   AF-A0A1W0WAH7-F1
#
_cell.length_a   1.000
_cell.length_b   1.000
_cell.length_c   1.000
_cell.angle_alpha   90.00
_cell.angle_beta   90.00
_cell.angle_gamma   90.00
#
_symmetry.space_group_name_H-M   'P 1'
#
loop_
_entity.id
_entity.type
_entity.pdbx_description
1 polymer ?
#
loop_
_entity_poly.entity_id
_entity_poly.type
_entity_poly.pdbx_seq_one_letter_code
_entity_poly.pdbx_strand_id
1 'polypeptide(L)'
;MNFNALVNRSNNTTTKLDLVPEIRTAELQAWMVVAFTLCIIGSFNNIVVLLITFPRSGRCKVAGLHTLIFHFICINLFLCLVDHPIRSGFVTAKYHGHIIQDSVCRYVHVFYNVGWIALSWADAALAVNRIIAMFFPHKYREWSSKSVNLVMGRAALAHRLCVDPAR
;
A
#
# COMPACT_ATOMS: atom_id res chain seq x y z
N MET A 1 -10.13 -27.54 49.95
CA MET A 1 -9.51 -27.07 48.68
C MET A 1 -8.13 -26.53 49.01
N ASN A 2 -7.08 -27.05 48.38
CA ASN A 2 -5.68 -26.89 48.81
C ASN A 2 -5.01 -25.71 48.08
N PHE A 3 -4.77 -24.60 48.79
CA PHE A 3 -4.20 -23.36 48.24
C PHE A 3 -2.76 -23.54 47.72
N ASN A 4 -2.01 -24.48 48.30
CA ASN A 4 -0.61 -24.75 47.95
C ASN A 4 -0.42 -25.35 46.54
N ALA A 5 -1.45 -25.95 45.95
CA ALA A 5 -1.37 -26.49 44.59
C ALA A 5 -1.51 -25.41 43.50
N LEU A 6 -2.14 -24.27 43.79
CA LEU A 6 -2.27 -23.15 42.85
C LEU A 6 -0.99 -22.30 42.79
N VAL A 7 -0.33 -22.09 43.94
CA VAL A 7 0.94 -21.34 44.03
C VAL A 7 2.10 -22.07 43.34
N ASN A 8 2.08 -23.40 43.26
CA ASN A 8 3.13 -24.13 42.53
C ASN A 8 2.93 -24.13 41.01
N ARG A 9 1.73 -23.78 40.51
CA ARG A 9 1.42 -23.71 39.08
C ARG A 9 1.76 -22.36 38.45
N SER A 10 1.70 -21.27 39.24
CA SER A 10 2.14 -19.94 38.80
C SER A 10 3.64 -19.89 38.48
N ASN A 11 4.46 -20.66 39.19
CA ASN A 11 5.92 -20.56 39.08
C ASN A 11 6.47 -21.15 37.76
N ASN A 12 5.73 -22.09 37.14
CA ASN A 12 6.08 -22.68 35.84
C ASN A 12 5.47 -21.91 34.65
N THR A 13 4.56 -20.97 34.89
CA THR A 13 3.96 -20.16 33.81
C THR A 13 4.74 -18.88 33.55
N THR A 14 5.44 -18.33 34.54
CA THR A 14 6.27 -17.13 34.39
C THR A 14 7.43 -17.35 33.42
N THR A 15 8.11 -18.49 33.46
CA THR A 15 9.24 -18.79 32.56
C THR A 15 8.85 -18.99 31.10
N LYS A 16 7.62 -19.47 30.83
CA LYS A 16 7.09 -19.50 29.46
C LYS A 16 6.58 -18.13 29.00
N LEU A 17 6.19 -17.25 29.92
CA LEU A 17 5.70 -15.92 29.58
C LEU A 17 6.83 -14.98 29.20
N ASP A 18 8.03 -15.14 29.77
CA ASP A 18 9.20 -14.32 29.46
C ASP A 18 9.92 -14.73 28.16
N LEU A 19 9.72 -15.96 27.67
CA LEU A 19 10.29 -16.41 26.37
C LEU A 19 9.46 -15.92 25.16
N VAL A 20 8.16 -15.66 25.35
CA VAL A 20 7.24 -15.17 24.32
C VAL A 20 7.58 -13.75 23.79
N PRO A 21 7.99 -12.77 24.62
CA PRO A 21 8.35 -11.44 24.11
C PRO A 21 9.61 -11.46 23.25
N GLU A 22 10.61 -12.29 23.56
CA GLU A 22 11.87 -12.33 22.82
C GLU A 22 11.73 -12.90 21.39
N ILE A 23 10.92 -13.95 21.21
CA ILE A 23 10.69 -14.50 19.86
C ILE A 23 9.93 -13.50 18.98
N ARG A 24 8.96 -12.77 19.57
CA ARG A 24 8.16 -11.78 18.83
C ARG A 24 8.96 -10.55 18.40
N THR A 25 10.00 -10.16 19.15
CA THR A 25 10.85 -9.03 18.77
C THR A 25 11.71 -9.35 17.56
N ALA A 26 12.32 -10.54 17.55
CA ALA A 26 13.15 -10.99 16.44
C ALA A 26 12.32 -11.12 15.14
N GLU A 27 11.12 -11.68 15.25
CA GLU A 27 10.18 -11.78 14.13
C GLU A 27 9.77 -10.40 13.60
N LEU A 28 9.40 -9.48 14.50
CA LEU A 28 9.00 -8.13 14.12
C LEU A 28 10.16 -7.36 13.46
N GLN A 29 11.36 -7.49 14.01
CA GLN A 29 12.56 -6.87 13.45
C GLN A 29 12.90 -7.44 12.07
N ALA A 30 12.84 -8.76 11.90
CA ALA A 30 13.05 -9.40 10.60
C ALA A 30 12.01 -8.90 9.58
N TRP A 31 10.73 -8.82 9.97
CA TRP A 31 9.66 -8.30 9.12
C TRP A 31 9.91 -6.84 8.71
N MET A 32 10.31 -5.98 9.65
CA MET A 32 10.65 -4.58 9.34
C MET A 32 11.81 -4.48 8.35
N VAL A 33 12.90 -5.23 8.58
CA VAL A 33 14.08 -5.21 7.68
C VAL A 33 13.70 -5.66 6.27
N VAL A 34 12.92 -6.74 6.14
CA VAL A 34 12.44 -7.22 4.84
C VAL A 34 11.53 -6.19 4.17
N ALA A 35 10.59 -5.60 4.91
CA ALA A 35 9.68 -4.58 4.38
C ALA A 35 10.45 -3.34 3.88
N PHE A 36 11.43 -2.86 4.65
CA PHE A 36 12.25 -1.71 4.26
C PHE A 36 13.14 -2.01 3.05
N THR A 37 13.76 -3.17 2.99
CA THR A 37 14.59 -3.55 1.82
C THR A 37 13.75 -3.64 0.55
N LEU A 38 12.57 -4.25 0.62
CA LEU A 38 11.60 -4.28 -0.49
C LEU A 38 11.15 -2.87 -0.88
N CYS A 39 10.95 -1.96 0.07
CA CYS A 39 10.60 -0.56 -0.24
C CYS A 39 11.74 0.20 -0.91
N ILE A 40 12.99 0.00 -0.49
CA ILE A 40 14.15 0.63 -1.12
C ILE A 40 14.30 0.14 -2.56
N ILE A 41 14.25 -1.18 -2.78
CA ILE A 41 14.34 -1.78 -4.10
C ILE A 41 13.18 -1.31 -4.98
N GLY A 42 11.95 -1.34 -4.45
CA GLY A 42 10.75 -0.88 -5.14
C GLY A 42 10.82 0.60 -5.51
N SER A 43 11.24 1.47 -4.58
CA SER A 43 11.40 2.91 -4.83
C SER A 43 12.46 3.17 -5.88
N PHE A 44 13.61 2.49 -5.80
CA PHE A 44 14.67 2.59 -6.80
C PHE A 44 14.18 2.21 -8.20
N ASN A 45 13.53 1.05 -8.33
CA ASN A 45 12.96 0.59 -9.60
C ASN A 45 11.92 1.58 -10.15
N ASN A 46 11.02 2.06 -9.30
CA ASN A 46 10.01 3.04 -9.68
C ASN A 46 10.63 4.36 -10.15
N ILE A 47 11.67 4.86 -9.47
CA ILE A 47 12.42 6.07 -9.90
C ILE A 47 13.09 5.84 -11.25
N VAL A 48 13.74 4.69 -11.46
CA VAL A 48 14.37 4.37 -12.75
C VAL A 48 13.34 4.35 -13.88
N VAL A 49 12.20 3.69 -13.68
CA VAL A 49 11.13 3.67 -14.69
C VAL A 49 10.55 5.07 -14.89
N LEU A 50 10.40 5.88 -13.83
CA LEU A 50 9.93 7.26 -13.93
C LEU A 50 10.87 8.11 -14.79
N LEU A 51 12.19 7.98 -14.58
CA LEU A 51 13.20 8.68 -15.36
C LEU A 51 13.19 8.27 -16.84
N ILE A 52 13.00 6.97 -17.12
CA ILE A 52 12.92 6.44 -18.49
C ILE A 52 11.62 6.89 -19.18
N THR A 53 10.51 6.91 -18.45
CA THR A 53 9.19 7.27 -18.98
C THR A 53 8.92 8.77 -19.00
N PHE A 54 9.80 9.57 -18.40
CA PHE A 54 9.63 11.01 -18.28
C PHE A 54 9.49 11.64 -19.68
N PRO A 55 8.39 12.38 -19.94
CA PRO A 55 8.12 12.92 -21.26
C PRO A 55 9.19 13.95 -21.61
N ARG A 56 10.11 13.59 -22.50
CA ARG A 56 11.08 14.54 -23.05
C ARG A 56 10.29 15.58 -23.85
N SER A 57 10.46 16.86 -23.51
CA SER A 57 9.60 18.02 -23.84
C SER A 57 9.43 18.38 -25.34
N GLY A 58 9.53 17.42 -26.28
CA GLY A 58 9.45 17.67 -27.72
C GLY A 58 8.76 16.59 -28.57
N ARG A 59 8.22 15.50 -27.99
CA ARG A 59 7.53 14.44 -28.76
C ARG A 59 6.16 14.09 -28.17
N CYS A 60 5.20 14.98 -28.42
CA CYS A 60 3.84 14.90 -27.89
C CYS A 60 2.90 14.10 -28.81
N LYS A 61 3.11 12.77 -28.96
CA LYS A 61 2.19 11.94 -29.82
C LYS A 61 1.67 10.64 -29.19
N VAL A 62 2.04 10.28 -27.96
CA VAL A 62 1.49 9.08 -27.28
C VAL A 62 1.18 9.39 -25.81
N ALA A 63 0.20 10.26 -25.56
CA ALA A 63 -0.06 10.78 -24.21
C ALA A 63 -0.72 9.76 -23.25
N GLY A 64 -1.65 8.92 -23.73
CA GLY A 64 -2.51 8.11 -22.84
C GLY A 64 -1.77 7.04 -22.02
N LEU A 65 -0.99 6.18 -22.68
CA LEU A 65 -0.27 5.09 -22.02
C LEU A 65 0.79 5.61 -21.02
N HIS A 66 1.54 6.64 -21.43
CA HIS A 66 2.58 7.24 -20.59
C HIS A 66 1.98 7.83 -19.32
N THR A 67 0.81 8.48 -19.38
CA THR A 67 0.12 9.00 -18.20
C THR A 67 -0.32 7.89 -17.24
N LEU A 68 -0.83 6.77 -17.75
CA LEU A 68 -1.31 5.68 -16.90
C LEU A 68 -0.16 4.95 -16.19
N ILE A 69 0.94 4.71 -16.90
CA ILE A 69 2.18 4.19 -16.33
C ILE A 69 2.75 5.17 -15.30
N PHE A 70 2.80 6.46 -15.63
CA PHE A 70 3.25 7.50 -14.71
C PHE A 70 2.42 7.51 -13.41
N HIS A 71 1.09 7.48 -13.53
CA HIS A 71 0.21 7.44 -12.36
C HIS A 71 0.43 6.19 -11.52
N PHE A 72 0.57 5.02 -12.15
CA PHE A 72 0.87 3.76 -11.45
C PHE A 72 2.20 3.85 -10.69
N ILE A 73 3.25 4.39 -11.30
CA ILE A 73 4.56 4.57 -10.66
C ILE A 73 4.46 5.55 -9.48
N CYS A 74 3.74 6.67 -9.64
CA CYS A 74 3.53 7.63 -8.56
C CYS A 74 2.82 7.00 -7.36
N ILE A 75 1.78 6.19 -7.58
CA ILE A 75 1.08 5.48 -6.49
C ILE A 75 2.04 4.50 -5.80
N ASN A 76 2.78 3.69 -6.55
CA ASN A 76 3.70 2.70 -5.96
C ASN A 76 4.82 3.36 -5.16
N LEU A 77 5.41 4.44 -5.69
CA LEU A 77 6.45 5.19 -5.01
C LEU A 77 5.91 5.84 -3.72
N PHE A 78 4.68 6.36 -3.78
CA PHE A 78 3.99 6.91 -2.64
C PHE A 78 3.73 5.85 -1.55
N LEU A 79 3.27 4.65 -1.94
CA LEU A 79 3.06 3.53 -1.01
C LEU A 79 4.38 3.06 -0.36
N CYS A 80 5.46 2.96 -1.15
CA CYS A 80 6.77 2.56 -0.62
C CYS A 80 7.39 3.59 0.33
N LEU A 81 7.23 4.89 0.06
CA LEU A 81 7.88 5.95 0.85
C LEU A 81 7.06 6.43 2.05
N VAL A 82 5.73 6.36 1.99
CA VAL A 82 4.87 6.96 3.01
C VAL A 82 4.08 5.89 3.75
N ASP A 83 3.36 5.04 3.03
CA ASP A 83 2.46 4.08 3.64
C ASP A 83 3.21 3.01 4.46
N HIS A 84 4.27 2.43 3.89
CA HIS A 84 5.07 1.42 4.58
C HIS A 84 5.78 1.94 5.84
N PRO A 85 6.50 3.09 5.80
CA PRO A 85 7.14 3.63 6.99
C PRO A 85 6.15 4.04 8.08
N ILE A 86 5.00 4.61 7.72
CA ILE A 86 3.93 4.92 8.69
C ILE A 86 3.46 3.64 9.36
N ARG A 87 3.12 2.61 8.58
CA ARG A 87 2.66 1.33 9.14
C ARG A 87 3.68 0.71 10.08
N SER A 88 4.95 0.66 9.67
CA SER A 88 6.05 0.15 10.48
C SER A 88 6.23 0.97 11.77
N GLY A 89 6.20 2.31 11.66
CA GLY A 89 6.28 3.21 12.81
C GLY A 89 5.15 3.02 13.82
N PHE A 90 3.91 2.81 13.35
CA PHE A 90 2.77 2.56 14.25
C PHE A 90 2.89 1.22 14.98
N VAL A 91 3.34 0.18 14.29
CA VAL A 91 3.57 -1.13 14.91
C VAL A 91 4.65 -1.03 15.98
N THR A 92 5.77 -0.37 15.67
CA THR A 92 6.87 -0.14 16.62
C THR A 92 6.45 0.73 17.80
N ALA A 93 5.70 1.81 17.55
CA ALA A 93 5.19 2.68 18.61
C ALA A 93 4.28 1.92 19.58
N LYS A 94 3.35 1.11 19.05
CA LYS A 94 2.47 0.25 19.86
C LYS A 94 3.27 -0.81 20.61
N TYR A 95 4.31 -1.38 20.00
CA TYR A 95 5.20 -2.35 20.63
C TYR A 95 5.93 -1.76 21.85
N HIS A 96 6.39 -0.51 21.78
CA HIS A 96 7.02 0.20 22.90
C HIS A 96 6.03 0.78 23.93
N GLY A 97 4.73 0.47 23.81
CA GLY A 97 3.72 0.92 24.76
C GLY A 97 3.29 2.39 24.58
N HIS A 98 3.60 3.02 23.44
CA HIS A 98 3.07 4.34 23.15
C HIS A 98 1.56 4.27 22.89
N ILE A 99 0.82 5.15 23.56
CA ILE A 99 -0.62 5.30 23.38
C ILE A 99 -0.85 6.13 22.11
N ILE A 100 -1.42 5.51 21.09
CA ILE A 100 -1.77 6.15 19.83
C ILE A 100 -3.23 6.61 19.93
N GLN A 101 -3.48 7.89 19.67
CA GLN A 101 -4.83 8.44 19.70
C GLN A 101 -5.71 7.82 18.60
N ASP A 102 -6.95 7.47 18.93
CA ASP A 102 -7.90 6.81 18.02
C ASP A 102 -8.14 7.60 16.72
N SER A 103 -8.12 8.94 16.80
CA SER A 103 -8.25 9.82 15.64
C SER A 103 -7.17 9.54 14.60
N VAL A 104 -5.92 9.45 15.04
CA VAL A 104 -4.76 9.21 14.17
C VAL A 104 -4.82 7.81 13.56
N CYS A 105 -5.20 6.80 14.36
CA CYS A 105 -5.38 5.44 13.86
C CYS A 105 -6.43 5.38 12.74
N ARG A 106 -7.56 6.09 12.90
CA ARG A 106 -8.59 6.17 11.86
C ARG A 106 -8.08 6.83 10.58
N TYR A 107 -7.35 7.94 10.69
CA TYR A 107 -6.78 8.63 9.52
C TYR A 107 -5.79 7.73 8.77
N VAL A 108 -4.85 7.10 9.47
CA VAL A 108 -3.87 6.20 8.87
C VAL A 108 -4.54 4.99 8.23
N HIS A 109 -5.56 4.42 8.87
CA HIS A 109 -6.30 3.28 8.32
C HIS A 109 -7.06 3.66 7.03
N VAL A 110 -7.72 4.82 6.99
CA VAL A 110 -8.37 5.31 5.76
C VAL A 110 -7.32 5.50 4.66
N PHE A 111 -6.17 6.08 5.02
CA PHE A 111 -5.09 6.33 4.09
C PHE A 111 -4.56 5.05 3.43
N TYR A 112 -4.29 4.03 4.26
CA TYR A 112 -3.87 2.71 3.82
C TYR A 112 -4.88 2.06 2.86
N ASN A 113 -6.16 2.08 3.22
CA ASN A 113 -7.21 1.49 2.40
C ASN A 113 -7.34 2.20 1.05
N VAL A 114 -7.33 3.53 1.04
CA VAL A 114 -7.38 4.31 -0.21
C VAL A 114 -6.17 3.99 -1.10
N GLY A 115 -4.97 3.90 -0.51
CA GLY A 115 -3.76 3.55 -1.23
C GLY A 115 -3.82 2.15 -1.85
N TRP A 116 -4.26 1.15 -1.07
CA TRP A 116 -4.43 -0.23 -1.54
C TRP A 116 -5.48 -0.36 -2.65
N ILE A 117 -6.61 0.32 -2.50
CA ILE A 117 -7.68 0.38 -3.51
C ILE A 117 -7.14 1.04 -4.78
N ALA A 118 -6.50 2.20 -4.67
CA ALA A 118 -5.93 2.91 -5.81
C ALA A 118 -4.91 2.06 -6.58
N LEU A 119 -4.05 1.31 -5.87
CA LEU A 119 -3.12 0.38 -6.48
C LEU A 119 -3.83 -0.74 -7.24
N SER A 120 -4.85 -1.36 -6.63
CA SER A 120 -5.64 -2.43 -7.24
C SER A 120 -6.34 -1.95 -8.52
N TRP A 121 -6.90 -0.75 -8.50
CA TRP A 121 -7.52 -0.14 -9.68
C TRP A 121 -6.51 0.22 -10.76
N ALA A 122 -5.33 0.70 -10.38
CA ALA A 122 -4.28 1.03 -11.34
C ALA A 122 -3.76 -0.23 -12.05
N ASP A 123 -3.59 -1.34 -11.32
CA ASP A 123 -3.20 -2.63 -11.89
C ASP A 123 -4.29 -3.19 -12.82
N ALA A 124 -5.55 -3.15 -12.39
CA ALA A 124 -6.69 -3.52 -13.23
C ALA A 124 -6.76 -2.68 -14.52
N ALA A 125 -6.54 -1.36 -14.41
CA ALA A 125 -6.53 -0.46 -15.56
C ALA A 125 -5.38 -0.78 -16.52
N LEU A 126 -4.18 -1.12 -16.03
CA LEU A 126 -3.07 -1.58 -16.85
C LEU A 126 -3.37 -2.90 -17.56
N ALA A 127 -3.97 -3.86 -16.86
CA ALA A 127 -4.36 -5.15 -17.42
C ALA A 127 -5.40 -4.99 -18.54
N VAL A 128 -6.46 -4.21 -18.29
CA VAL A 128 -7.48 -3.88 -19.30
C VAL A 128 -6.84 -3.16 -20.49
N ASN A 129 -5.94 -2.22 -20.23
CA ASN A 129 -5.23 -1.50 -21.29
C ASN A 129 -4.40 -2.46 -22.17
N ARG A 130 -3.74 -3.47 -21.59
CA ARG A 130 -3.02 -4.52 -22.33
C ARG A 130 -3.95 -5.41 -23.15
N ILE A 131 -5.09 -5.81 -22.59
CA ILE A 131 -6.10 -6.61 -23.29
C ILE A 131 -6.60 -5.87 -24.54
N ILE A 132 -6.96 -4.59 -24.39
CA ILE A 132 -7.44 -3.78 -25.52
C ILE A 132 -6.34 -3.63 -26.58
N ALA A 133 -5.09 -3.42 -26.17
CA ALA A 133 -3.96 -3.32 -27.11
C ALA A 133 -3.77 -4.61 -27.92
N MET A 134 -3.98 -5.78 -27.32
CA MET A 134 -3.88 -7.08 -28.01
C MET A 134 -5.05 -7.36 -28.94
N PHE A 135 -6.29 -7.08 -28.53
CA PHE A 135 -7.47 -7.40 -29.34
C PHE A 135 -7.82 -6.34 -30.39
N PHE A 136 -7.46 -5.07 -30.17
CA PHE A 136 -7.85 -3.95 -31.05
C PHE A 136 -6.67 -3.04 -31.43
N PRO A 137 -5.59 -3.58 -32.02
CA PRO A 137 -4.37 -2.82 -32.28
C PRO A 137 -4.59 -1.57 -33.16
N HIS A 138 -5.50 -1.64 -34.14
CA HIS A 138 -5.78 -0.53 -35.05
C HIS A 138 -6.63 0.60 -34.42
N LYS A 139 -7.48 0.29 -33.43
CA LYS A 139 -8.38 1.27 -32.79
C LYS A 139 -7.86 1.78 -31.44
N TYR A 140 -6.87 1.11 -30.87
CA TYR A 140 -6.29 1.44 -29.58
C TYR A 140 -5.80 2.90 -29.47
N ARG A 141 -5.23 3.44 -30.56
CA ARG A 141 -4.72 4.83 -30.59
C ARG A 141 -5.82 5.88 -30.38
N GLU A 142 -7.03 5.62 -30.88
CA GLU A 142 -8.19 6.52 -30.72
C GLU A 142 -8.84 6.39 -29.34
N TRP A 143 -8.80 5.19 -28.75
CA TRP A 143 -9.46 4.88 -27.48
C TRP A 143 -8.68 5.38 -26.25
N SER A 144 -7.35 5.29 -26.26
CA SER A 144 -6.55 5.60 -25.06
C SER A 144 -6.60 7.09 -24.63
N SER A 145 -7.02 8.02 -25.49
CA SER A 145 -7.10 9.44 -25.13
C SER A 145 -8.38 9.81 -24.36
N LYS A 146 -9.46 9.05 -24.51
CA LYS A 146 -10.77 9.37 -23.91
C LYS A 146 -11.07 8.60 -22.64
N SER A 147 -10.60 7.35 -22.53
CA SER A 147 -10.93 6.48 -21.39
C SER A 147 -10.24 6.85 -20.08
N VAL A 148 -9.02 7.40 -20.12
CA VAL A 148 -8.25 7.72 -18.90
C VAL A 148 -8.92 8.82 -18.07
N ASN A 149 -9.42 9.87 -18.72
CA ASN A 149 -10.13 10.96 -18.01
C ASN A 149 -11.48 10.50 -17.44
N LEU A 150 -12.16 9.58 -18.12
CA LEU A 150 -13.49 9.13 -17.72
C LEU A 150 -13.43 8.11 -16.57
N VAL A 151 -12.44 7.21 -16.58
CA VAL A 151 -12.26 6.21 -15.52
C VAL A 151 -11.78 6.87 -14.22
N MET A 152 -10.84 7.81 -14.29
CA MET A 152 -10.35 8.51 -13.10
C MET A 152 -11.44 9.38 -12.46
N GLY A 153 -12.28 10.03 -13.27
CA GLY A 153 -13.47 10.76 -12.79
C GLY A 153 -14.52 9.85 -12.15
N ARG A 154 -14.76 8.65 -12.71
CA ARG A 154 -15.75 7.71 -12.18
C ARG A 154 -15.30 6.97 -10.93
N ALA A 155 -14.02 6.62 -10.81
CA ALA A 155 -13.48 5.99 -9.61
C ALA A 155 -13.56 6.92 -8.39
N ALA A 156 -13.26 8.21 -8.58
CA ALA A 156 -13.42 9.23 -7.52
C ALA A 156 -14.90 9.40 -7.11
N LEU A 157 -15.83 9.31 -8.06
CA LEU A 157 -17.28 9.42 -7.78
C LEU A 157 -17.82 8.16 -7.08
N ALA A 158 -17.43 6.96 -7.53
CA ALA A 158 -17.84 5.71 -6.90
C ALA A 158 -17.29 5.58 -5.48
N HIS A 159 -16.07 6.05 -5.23
CA HIS A 159 -15.52 6.11 -3.88
C HIS A 159 -16.31 7.06 -2.97
N ARG A 160 -16.72 8.25 -3.47
CA ARG A 160 -17.62 9.13 -2.71
C ARG A 160 -18.97 8.46 -2.39
N LEU A 161 -19.52 7.71 -3.34
CA LEU A 161 -20.81 7.02 -3.14
C LEU A 161 -20.73 5.83 -2.17
N CYS A 162 -19.57 5.15 -2.08
CA CYS A 162 -19.38 4.06 -1.12
C CYS A 162 -18.96 4.54 0.29
N VAL A 163 -18.33 5.71 0.41
CA VAL A 163 -17.87 6.24 1.71
C VAL A 163 -18.98 6.96 2.49
N ASP A 164 -20.06 7.39 1.84
CA ASP A 164 -21.27 7.91 2.49
C ASP A 164 -22.46 6.93 2.40
N PRO A 165 -22.46 5.81 3.15
CA PRO A 165 -23.64 4.93 3.23
C PRO A 165 -24.71 5.44 4.22
N ALA A 166 -24.57 6.65 4.79
CA ALA A 166 -25.46 7.15 5.83
C ALA A 166 -25.79 8.63 5.64
N ARG A 167 -26.85 8.88 4.88
CA ARG A 167 -27.82 9.93 5.19
C ARG A 167 -29.15 9.27 5.50
#